data_AF-A0A1H6IDR7-F1
#
_entry.id   AF-A0A1H6IDR7-F1
#
_cell.length_a   1.000
_cell.length_b   1.000
_cell.length_c   1.000
_cell.angle_alpha   90.00
_cell.angle_beta   90.00
_cell.angle_gamma   90.00
#
_symmetry.space_group_name_H-M   'P 1'
#
loop_
_entity.id
_entity.type
_entity.pdbx_description
1 polymer ?
#
loop_
_entity_poly.entity_id
_entity_poly.type
_entity_poly.pdbx_seq_one_letter_code
_entity_poly.pdbx_strand_id
1 'polypeptide(L)'
;MTNNEKIKKIKAVLDSKSPRLEHYYTLFEEMDDIVYNYTEFVESNVDKEIKRLSNADYQMCCCLMTLIFREDYIMNGRFKKRYDSGMITSILERMLLLLENKGNTCSKGEKIMKIGKLQEVNIRDLWKHEQYDFSAWLAEDENIELLNEKLGLTLVDINTEAYVGAYRCDIVAVDETTGIKVIIENQLENSNHDHLGKIITYASGLDAKVIVWIVKEARDEHRSAIEWLNNNTVQDINFFLIELHAYQIGDSDYAPMFQIVEQPNDFIKEQKGKKSTDTMNKSQSERLEFWTLFNDHVVERNKPFAIHKASSISWYNIAVGTSQACISVSLVNKDSYIGVELYIASNKELFDKLYAEHEKIEKELGFEVDWQRLDNAKASRILYKISGLNFDDHSNYDQLIEEAIDKVIAMRDVFKNRLK
;
A
#
# COMPACT_ATOMS: atom_id res chain seq x y z
N MET A 1 12.91 42.51 -14.37
CA MET A 1 13.78 43.12 -13.34
C MET A 1 15.09 42.34 -13.26
N THR A 2 16.23 43.01 -13.11
CA THR A 2 17.55 42.34 -12.95
C THR A 2 17.70 41.72 -11.57
N ASN A 3 18.59 40.73 -11.40
CA ASN A 3 18.83 40.09 -10.09
C ASN A 3 19.25 41.12 -9.01
N ASN A 4 20.09 42.09 -9.38
CA ASN A 4 20.54 43.14 -8.45
C ASN A 4 19.39 44.03 -7.97
N GLU A 5 18.42 44.33 -8.83
CA GLU A 5 17.21 45.07 -8.45
C GLU A 5 16.31 44.23 -7.55
N LYS A 6 16.10 42.95 -7.87
CA LYS A 6 15.32 42.02 -7.03
C LYS A 6 15.94 41.86 -5.64
N ILE A 7 17.26 41.67 -5.55
CA ILE A 7 18.00 41.60 -4.28
C ILE A 7 17.77 42.85 -3.42
N LYS A 8 17.87 44.05 -4.01
CA LYS A 8 17.64 45.31 -3.28
C LYS A 8 16.22 45.39 -2.72
N LYS A 9 15.21 45.02 -3.52
CA LYS A 9 13.82 45.03 -3.08
C LYS A 9 13.53 44.02 -1.98
N ILE A 10 14.03 42.78 -2.11
CA ILE A 10 13.86 41.74 -1.08
C ILE A 10 14.52 42.17 0.24
N LYS A 11 15.76 42.71 0.18
CA LYS A 11 16.45 43.24 1.38
C LYS A 11 15.66 44.37 2.04
N ALA A 12 15.14 45.31 1.26
CA ALA A 12 14.32 46.41 1.79
C ALA A 12 13.06 45.91 2.52
N VAL A 13 12.40 44.87 2.00
CA VAL A 13 11.23 44.26 2.65
C VAL A 13 11.63 43.54 3.95
N LEU A 14 12.72 42.78 3.95
CA LEU A 14 13.24 42.14 5.16
C LEU A 14 13.62 43.16 6.25
N ASP A 15 14.30 44.24 5.86
CA ASP A 15 14.71 45.31 6.77
C ASP A 15 13.53 46.08 7.36
N SER A 16 12.41 46.15 6.64
CA SER A 16 11.19 46.83 7.11
C SER A 16 10.56 46.15 8.33
N LYS A 17 10.84 44.86 8.55
CA LYS A 17 10.27 44.02 9.62
C LYS A 17 8.74 44.15 9.74
N SER A 18 8.07 44.42 8.63
CA SER A 18 6.63 44.60 8.57
C SER A 18 5.94 43.24 8.42
N PRO A 19 4.93 42.91 9.24
CA PRO A 19 4.11 41.70 9.07
C PRO A 19 2.92 41.93 8.12
N ARG A 20 2.86 43.06 7.40
CA ARG A 20 1.75 43.40 6.50
C ARG A 20 1.84 42.62 5.19
N LEU A 21 0.82 41.82 4.88
CA LEU A 21 0.74 41.01 3.66
C LEU A 21 1.00 41.85 2.41
N GLU A 22 0.41 43.05 2.34
CA GLU A 22 0.47 43.91 1.16
C GLU A 22 1.92 44.23 0.76
N HIS A 23 2.83 44.35 1.73
CA HIS A 23 4.24 44.63 1.45
C HIS A 23 4.92 43.51 0.66
N TYR A 24 4.56 42.26 0.94
CA TYR A 24 5.13 41.08 0.28
C TYR A 24 4.41 40.81 -1.04
N TYR A 25 3.09 41.02 -1.08
CA TYR A 25 2.35 40.88 -2.32
C TYR A 25 2.83 41.88 -3.38
N THR A 26 2.95 43.17 -3.01
CA THR A 26 3.49 44.21 -3.90
C THR A 26 4.93 43.92 -4.32
N LEU A 27 5.77 43.39 -3.42
CA LEU A 27 7.13 42.96 -3.77
C LEU A 27 7.11 41.93 -4.92
N PHE A 28 6.30 40.89 -4.80
CA PHE A 28 6.22 39.82 -5.80
C PHE A 28 5.56 40.28 -7.11
N GLU A 29 4.58 41.17 -7.02
CA GLU A 29 3.95 41.82 -8.19
C GLU A 29 4.97 42.67 -8.96
N GLU A 30 5.73 43.52 -8.27
CA GLU A 30 6.75 44.38 -8.91
C GLU A 30 7.91 43.59 -9.52
N MET A 31 8.24 42.42 -8.94
CA MET A 31 9.28 41.53 -9.46
C MET A 31 8.80 40.63 -10.61
N ASP A 32 7.50 40.62 -10.90
CA ASP A 32 6.82 39.69 -11.81
C ASP A 32 7.05 38.22 -11.44
N ASP A 33 6.96 37.92 -10.14
CA ASP A 33 7.26 36.60 -9.55
C ASP A 33 6.02 35.91 -8.94
N ILE A 34 4.81 36.44 -9.18
CA ILE A 34 3.55 35.77 -8.78
C ILE A 34 3.30 34.59 -9.73
N VAL A 35 3.23 33.38 -9.19
CA VAL A 35 3.03 32.15 -9.99
C VAL A 35 1.56 31.77 -9.98
N TYR A 36 0.81 32.09 -11.04
CA TYR A 36 -0.64 31.83 -11.08
C TYR A 36 -1.01 30.34 -11.20
N ASN A 37 -0.18 29.53 -11.84
CA ASN A 37 -0.33 28.07 -11.99
C ASN A 37 0.44 27.27 -10.92
N TYR A 38 0.66 27.84 -9.73
CA TYR A 38 1.44 27.21 -8.66
C TYR A 38 0.97 25.78 -8.29
N THR A 39 -0.30 25.44 -8.51
CA THR A 39 -0.88 24.11 -8.26
C THR A 39 -0.28 22.99 -9.10
N GLU A 40 0.44 23.31 -10.18
CA GLU A 40 1.23 22.32 -10.94
C GLU A 40 2.54 21.93 -10.23
N PHE A 41 2.99 22.73 -9.26
CA PHE A 41 4.31 22.61 -8.62
C PHE A 41 4.23 22.30 -7.13
N VAL A 42 3.16 22.75 -6.45
CA VAL A 42 2.96 22.62 -5.01
C VAL A 42 1.54 22.16 -4.69
N GLU A 43 1.40 21.32 -3.67
CA GLU A 43 0.10 20.96 -3.09
C GLU A 43 -0.50 22.13 -2.28
N SER A 44 -1.78 22.04 -1.91
CA SER A 44 -2.51 23.10 -1.20
C SER A 44 -2.07 23.30 0.27
N ASN A 45 -1.25 22.41 0.82
CA ASN A 45 -0.83 22.44 2.22
C ASN A 45 0.56 23.10 2.41
N VAL A 46 0.57 24.34 2.91
CA VAL A 46 1.80 25.13 3.18
C VAL A 46 2.77 24.40 4.12
N ASP A 47 2.28 23.73 5.17
CA ASP A 47 3.11 23.06 6.18
C ASP A 47 3.84 21.82 5.63
N LYS A 48 3.25 21.15 4.63
CA LYS A 48 3.88 20.04 3.93
C LYS A 48 4.92 20.56 2.93
N GLU A 49 4.55 21.55 2.14
CA GLU A 49 5.37 22.07 1.04
C GLU A 49 6.62 22.83 1.51
N ILE A 50 6.54 23.52 2.64
CA ILE A 50 7.70 24.26 3.18
C ILE A 50 8.90 23.35 3.51
N LYS A 51 8.67 22.05 3.76
CA LYS A 51 9.75 21.08 4.00
C LYS A 51 10.70 20.95 2.81
N ARG A 52 10.27 21.34 1.60
CA ARG A 52 11.07 21.33 0.37
C ARG A 52 11.98 22.56 0.23
N LEU A 53 11.84 23.59 1.07
CA LEU A 53 12.53 24.89 0.94
C LEU A 53 14.06 24.76 0.88
N SER A 54 14.65 23.81 1.64
CA SER A 54 16.10 23.58 1.66
C SER A 54 16.68 23.16 0.31
N ASN A 55 15.87 22.58 -0.58
CA ASN A 55 16.25 22.17 -1.93
C ASN A 55 15.51 22.98 -3.02
N ALA A 56 14.71 23.98 -2.63
CA ALA A 56 13.93 24.79 -3.56
C ALA A 56 14.84 25.64 -4.47
N ASP A 57 14.53 25.66 -5.75
CA ASP A 57 15.04 26.65 -6.70
C ASP A 57 14.23 27.97 -6.59
N TYR A 58 14.58 28.95 -7.43
CA TYR A 58 13.97 30.28 -7.33
C TYR A 58 12.46 30.23 -7.65
N GLN A 59 12.07 29.44 -8.66
CA GLN A 59 10.68 29.31 -9.07
C GLN A 59 9.83 28.63 -7.99
N MET A 60 10.38 27.59 -7.34
CA MET A 60 9.74 26.92 -6.21
C MET A 60 9.55 27.87 -5.02
N CYS A 61 10.52 28.75 -4.74
CA CYS A 61 10.36 29.79 -3.71
C CYS A 61 9.18 30.73 -4.04
N CYS A 62 9.03 31.11 -5.31
CA CYS A 62 7.89 31.91 -5.76
C CYS A 62 6.55 31.18 -5.64
N CYS A 63 6.52 29.87 -5.92
CA CYS A 63 5.33 29.04 -5.74
C CYS A 63 4.93 28.94 -4.27
N LEU A 64 5.89 28.68 -3.37
CA LEU A 64 5.66 28.63 -1.92
C LEU A 64 5.11 29.96 -1.40
N MET A 65 5.67 31.08 -1.85
CA MET A 65 5.19 32.39 -1.43
C MET A 65 3.79 32.69 -1.98
N THR A 66 3.52 32.33 -3.24
CA THR A 66 2.18 32.47 -3.83
C THR A 66 1.14 31.61 -3.10
N LEU A 67 1.50 30.39 -2.70
CA LEU A 67 0.65 29.52 -1.89
C LEU A 67 0.30 30.15 -0.54
N ILE A 68 1.26 30.79 0.13
CA ILE A 68 1.02 31.50 1.40
C ILE A 68 0.10 32.72 1.21
N PHE A 69 0.26 33.48 0.13
CA PHE A 69 -0.66 34.59 -0.19
C PHE A 69 -2.10 34.08 -0.37
N ARG A 70 -2.27 32.92 -1.00
CA ARG A 70 -3.57 32.27 -1.20
C ARG A 70 -4.16 31.73 0.11
N GLU A 71 -3.34 31.13 0.97
CA GLU A 71 -3.77 30.67 2.30
C GLU A 71 -4.37 31.83 3.11
N ASP A 72 -3.76 33.01 3.10
CA ASP A 72 -4.26 34.18 3.82
C ASP A 72 -5.50 34.81 3.17
N TYR A 73 -5.61 34.77 1.84
CA TYR A 73 -6.82 35.18 1.12
C TYR A 73 -8.04 34.34 1.51
N ILE A 74 -7.85 33.02 1.72
CA ILE A 74 -8.91 32.10 2.14
C ILE A 74 -9.17 32.23 3.65
N MET A 75 -8.12 32.38 4.45
CA MET A 75 -8.18 32.46 5.91
C MET A 75 -7.37 33.65 6.41
N ASN A 76 -8.06 34.78 6.65
CA ASN A 76 -7.43 36.01 7.10
C ASN A 76 -6.62 35.82 8.40
N GLY A 77 -5.36 36.26 8.39
CA GLY A 77 -4.45 36.24 9.55
C GLY A 77 -3.45 35.10 9.54
N ARG A 78 -3.52 34.18 8.58
CA ARG A 78 -2.55 33.10 8.37
C ARG A 78 -1.17 33.64 7.99
N PHE A 79 -1.09 34.65 7.13
CA PHE A 79 0.15 35.29 6.70
C PHE A 79 0.96 35.77 7.90
N LYS A 80 0.30 36.47 8.84
CA LYS A 80 0.95 36.96 10.06
C LYS A 80 1.49 35.80 10.90
N LYS A 81 0.74 34.71 11.04
CA LYS A 81 1.20 33.50 11.74
C LYS A 81 2.43 32.88 11.06
N ARG A 82 2.46 32.81 9.73
CA ARG A 82 3.63 32.34 8.96
C ARG A 82 4.82 33.29 9.13
N TYR A 83 4.59 34.60 9.12
CA TYR A 83 5.61 35.61 9.38
C TYR A 83 6.23 35.45 10.77
N ASP A 84 5.41 35.34 11.81
CA ASP A 84 5.85 35.20 13.20
C ASP A 84 6.63 33.89 13.43
N SER A 85 6.36 32.84 12.64
CA SER A 85 7.11 31.57 12.66
C SER A 85 8.50 31.65 11.98
N GLY A 86 8.81 32.75 11.30
CA GLY A 86 10.03 32.92 10.51
C GLY A 86 9.98 32.34 9.09
N MET A 87 8.89 31.65 8.72
CA MET A 87 8.75 30.99 7.42
C MET A 87 8.93 31.95 6.22
N ILE A 88 8.31 33.13 6.28
CA ILE A 88 8.40 34.14 5.21
C ILE A 88 9.85 34.59 5.03
N THR A 89 10.54 34.84 6.15
CA THR A 89 11.95 35.23 6.18
C THR A 89 12.82 34.16 5.53
N SER A 90 12.64 32.89 5.90
CA SER A 90 13.41 31.78 5.32
C SER A 90 13.23 31.63 3.81
N ILE A 91 12.02 31.87 3.29
CA ILE A 91 11.76 31.86 1.84
C ILE A 91 12.54 33.00 1.16
N LEU A 92 12.46 34.22 1.69
CA LEU A 92 13.15 35.38 1.12
C LEU A 92 14.68 35.26 1.20
N GLU A 93 15.22 34.72 2.30
CA GLU A 93 16.64 34.44 2.46
C GLU A 93 17.14 33.42 1.43
N ARG A 94 16.35 32.37 1.16
CA ARG A 94 16.64 31.41 0.10
C ARG A 94 16.64 32.06 -1.27
N MET A 95 15.66 32.93 -1.55
CA MET A 95 15.61 33.69 -2.80
C MET A 95 16.84 34.59 -2.97
N LEU A 96 17.27 35.28 -1.91
CA LEU A 96 18.49 36.10 -1.92
C LEU A 96 19.72 35.26 -2.25
N LEU A 97 19.89 34.13 -1.57
CA LEU A 97 21.01 33.20 -1.82
C LEU A 97 21.05 32.75 -3.28
N LEU A 98 19.90 32.45 -3.88
CA LEU A 98 19.81 32.00 -5.28
C LEU A 98 20.08 33.14 -6.29
N LEU A 99 19.66 34.37 -5.98
CA LEU A 99 19.91 35.53 -6.82
C LEU A 99 21.37 35.98 -6.77
N GLU A 100 22.01 35.88 -5.60
CA GLU A 100 23.42 36.23 -5.37
C GLU A 100 24.37 35.19 -5.99
N ASN A 101 24.03 33.90 -5.91
CA ASN A 101 24.86 32.82 -6.46
C ASN A 101 24.82 32.69 -7.99
N LYS A 102 23.83 33.28 -8.69
CA LYS A 102 23.79 33.26 -10.17
C LYS A 102 24.86 34.15 -10.84
N GLY A 103 25.61 34.95 -10.07
CA GLY A 103 26.75 35.75 -10.55
C GLY A 103 28.12 35.05 -10.48
N ASN A 104 28.19 33.87 -9.84
CA ASN A 104 29.39 33.04 -9.77
C ASN A 104 29.05 31.66 -10.32
N THR A 105 29.24 31.47 -11.62
CA THR A 105 29.34 30.13 -12.21
C THR A 105 30.63 29.48 -11.70
N CYS A 106 30.56 28.94 -10.48
CA CYS A 106 31.54 27.99 -10.01
C CYS A 106 31.31 26.69 -10.79
N SER A 107 32.21 26.44 -11.73
CA SER A 107 32.47 25.14 -12.34
C SER A 107 32.89 24.11 -11.27
N LYS A 108 31.95 23.70 -10.43
CA LYS A 108 31.94 22.31 -9.96
C LYS A 108 31.21 21.55 -11.04
N GLY A 109 31.90 20.63 -11.71
CA GLY A 109 31.27 19.76 -12.70
C GLY A 109 30.00 19.18 -12.11
N GLU A 110 28.85 19.70 -12.54
CA GLU A 110 27.60 18.98 -12.45
C GLU A 110 27.89 17.68 -13.19
N LYS A 111 28.03 16.59 -12.42
CA LYS A 111 28.00 15.25 -12.97
C LYS A 111 26.68 15.24 -13.73
N ILE A 112 26.71 15.35 -15.06
CA ILE A 112 25.53 15.20 -15.91
C ILE A 112 24.85 13.95 -15.37
N MET A 113 23.67 14.12 -14.78
CA MET A 113 22.96 13.02 -14.16
C MET A 113 22.75 12.01 -15.29
N LYS A 114 23.50 10.91 -15.25
CA LYS A 114 23.41 9.91 -16.31
C LYS A 114 22.06 9.23 -16.14
N ILE A 115 21.14 9.57 -17.02
CA ILE A 115 19.84 8.89 -17.11
C ILE A 115 20.10 7.57 -17.83
N GLY A 116 20.06 6.48 -17.06
CA GLY A 116 20.15 5.13 -17.60
C GLY A 116 18.93 4.81 -18.47
N LYS A 117 19.10 3.93 -19.46
CA LYS A 117 17.99 3.39 -20.24
C LYS A 117 17.55 2.07 -19.61
N LEU A 118 16.25 1.90 -19.45
CA LEU A 118 15.67 0.61 -19.10
C LEU A 118 15.90 -0.36 -20.27
N GLN A 119 16.45 -1.52 -19.97
CA GLN A 119 16.69 -2.59 -20.94
C GLN A 119 15.93 -3.81 -20.48
N GLU A 120 15.13 -4.38 -21.36
CA GLU A 120 14.48 -5.66 -21.11
C GLU A 120 15.45 -6.80 -21.37
N VAL A 121 15.49 -7.75 -20.45
CA VAL A 121 16.37 -8.91 -20.46
C VAL A 121 15.51 -10.14 -20.68
N ASN A 122 16.03 -11.08 -21.46
CA ASN A 122 15.33 -12.34 -21.69
C ASN A 122 15.31 -13.17 -20.41
N ILE A 123 14.12 -13.44 -19.88
CA ILE A 123 13.91 -14.21 -18.64
C ILE A 123 14.59 -15.59 -18.63
N ARG A 124 14.80 -16.20 -19.81
CA ARG A 124 15.52 -17.48 -19.96
C ARG A 124 17.01 -17.40 -19.66
N ASP A 125 17.59 -16.20 -19.73
CA ASP A 125 18.99 -15.98 -19.38
C ASP A 125 19.16 -15.90 -17.85
N LEU A 126 18.08 -15.55 -17.12
CA LEU A 126 18.04 -15.51 -15.65
C LEU A 126 17.67 -16.88 -15.07
N TRP A 127 16.58 -17.49 -15.56
CA TRP A 127 16.09 -18.78 -15.10
C TRP A 127 16.11 -19.79 -16.25
N LYS A 128 16.99 -20.79 -16.17
CA LYS A 128 17.15 -21.77 -17.24
C LYS A 128 16.07 -22.84 -17.17
N HIS A 129 15.71 -23.24 -15.96
CA HIS A 129 14.71 -24.26 -15.66
C HIS A 129 13.54 -23.67 -14.86
N GLU A 130 12.32 -23.91 -15.34
CA GLU A 130 11.09 -23.42 -14.69
C GLU A 130 10.98 -23.99 -13.26
N GLN A 131 11.05 -25.31 -13.13
CA GLN A 131 10.86 -26.01 -11.87
C GLN A 131 11.96 -25.76 -10.83
N TYR A 132 13.22 -25.79 -11.26
CA TYR A 132 14.37 -25.78 -10.34
C TYR A 132 14.95 -24.39 -10.10
N ASP A 133 14.80 -23.46 -11.05
CA ASP A 133 15.33 -22.12 -10.92
C ASP A 133 14.20 -21.12 -10.60
N PHE A 134 13.19 -21.01 -11.47
CA PHE A 134 12.17 -19.98 -11.31
C PHE A 134 11.20 -20.26 -10.15
N SER A 135 10.64 -21.47 -10.07
CA SER A 135 9.73 -21.83 -8.97
C SER A 135 10.43 -21.77 -7.61
N ALA A 136 11.71 -22.16 -7.55
CA ALA A 136 12.52 -22.04 -6.33
C ALA A 136 12.76 -20.56 -5.96
N TRP A 137 13.15 -19.74 -6.93
CA TRP A 137 13.32 -18.29 -6.72
C TRP A 137 12.02 -17.62 -6.27
N LEU A 138 10.90 -17.90 -6.94
CA LEU A 138 9.60 -17.30 -6.64
C LEU A 138 9.08 -17.72 -5.26
N ALA A 139 9.41 -18.92 -4.79
CA ALA A 139 8.97 -19.43 -3.49
C ALA A 139 9.67 -18.77 -2.28
N GLU A 140 10.75 -18.00 -2.49
CA GLU A 140 11.41 -17.25 -1.42
C GLU A 140 10.54 -16.07 -0.95
N ASP A 141 10.54 -15.80 0.36
CA ASP A 141 9.71 -14.77 1.03
C ASP A 141 9.79 -13.40 0.35
N GLU A 142 10.98 -12.95 -0.05
CA GLU A 142 11.18 -11.63 -0.67
C GLU A 142 10.61 -11.54 -2.10
N ASN A 143 10.62 -12.67 -2.83
CA ASN A 143 10.23 -12.70 -4.24
C ASN A 143 8.73 -12.94 -4.40
N ILE A 144 8.12 -13.79 -3.55
CA ILE A 144 6.67 -13.99 -3.56
C ILE A 144 5.93 -12.70 -3.18
N GLU A 145 6.55 -11.83 -2.37
CA GLU A 145 5.94 -10.56 -1.98
C GLU A 145 5.69 -9.64 -3.18
N LEU A 146 6.58 -9.68 -4.18
CA LEU A 146 6.39 -8.95 -5.45
C LEU A 146 5.11 -9.40 -6.17
N LEU A 147 4.75 -10.67 -6.05
CA LEU A 147 3.53 -11.23 -6.63
C LEU A 147 2.31 -10.94 -5.74
N ASN A 148 2.45 -11.05 -4.41
CA ASN A 148 1.42 -10.69 -3.42
C ASN A 148 0.90 -9.27 -3.66
N GLU A 149 1.81 -8.29 -3.84
CA GLU A 149 1.45 -6.90 -4.10
C GLU A 149 0.60 -6.72 -5.37
N LYS A 150 0.86 -7.52 -6.41
CA LYS A 150 0.09 -7.48 -7.66
C LYS A 150 -1.27 -8.14 -7.51
N LEU A 151 -1.32 -9.28 -6.84
CA LEU A 151 -2.54 -10.07 -6.68
C LEU A 151 -3.48 -9.52 -5.59
N GLY A 152 -2.96 -8.74 -4.65
CA GLY A 152 -3.71 -8.33 -3.45
C GLY A 152 -3.93 -9.47 -2.46
N LEU A 153 -3.05 -10.47 -2.48
CA LEU A 153 -3.09 -11.68 -1.63
C LEU A 153 -1.91 -11.68 -0.67
N THR A 154 -1.93 -12.56 0.34
CA THR A 154 -0.77 -12.84 1.18
C THR A 154 -0.52 -14.33 1.20
N LEU A 155 0.33 -14.80 0.29
CA LEU A 155 0.60 -16.22 0.10
C LEU A 155 1.55 -16.76 1.18
N VAL A 156 1.12 -17.83 1.85
CA VAL A 156 1.87 -18.61 2.85
C VAL A 156 1.77 -20.11 2.57
N ASP A 157 2.47 -20.94 3.36
CA ASP A 157 2.54 -22.40 3.18
C ASP A 157 2.91 -22.82 1.75
N ILE A 158 3.91 -22.13 1.20
CA ILE A 158 4.33 -22.30 -0.18
C ILE A 158 5.01 -23.67 -0.34
N ASN A 159 4.47 -24.49 -1.23
CA ASN A 159 5.00 -25.79 -1.56
C ASN A 159 5.22 -25.89 -3.07
N THR A 160 6.43 -26.28 -3.48
CA THR A 160 6.78 -26.46 -4.88
C THR A 160 6.55 -27.91 -5.32
N GLU A 161 6.26 -28.11 -6.61
CA GLU A 161 6.13 -29.45 -7.22
C GLU A 161 5.07 -30.36 -6.55
N ALA A 162 3.94 -29.79 -6.14
CA ALA A 162 2.88 -30.50 -5.44
C ALA A 162 2.16 -31.52 -6.34
N TYR A 163 2.00 -32.75 -5.87
CA TYR A 163 1.41 -33.82 -6.66
C TYR A 163 -0.10 -33.64 -6.92
N VAL A 164 -0.50 -33.82 -8.18
CA VAL A 164 -1.89 -33.94 -8.64
C VAL A 164 -2.03 -35.21 -9.46
N GLY A 165 -2.31 -36.33 -8.78
CA GLY A 165 -2.28 -37.65 -9.39
C GLY A 165 -0.88 -37.99 -9.90
N ALA A 166 -0.72 -38.13 -11.22
CA ALA A 166 0.57 -38.38 -11.87
C ALA A 166 1.35 -37.11 -12.26
N TYR A 167 0.73 -35.94 -12.11
CA TYR A 167 1.29 -34.65 -12.50
C TYR A 167 1.77 -33.86 -11.28
N ARG A 168 2.45 -32.74 -11.52
CA ARG A 168 2.95 -31.84 -10.47
C ARG A 168 2.58 -30.41 -10.83
N CYS A 169 1.97 -29.71 -9.89
CA CYS A 169 1.72 -28.28 -9.95
C CYS A 169 2.96 -27.55 -9.44
N ASP A 170 3.40 -26.52 -10.16
CA ASP A 170 4.68 -25.86 -9.88
C ASP A 170 4.72 -25.27 -8.47
N ILE A 171 3.68 -24.52 -8.06
CA ILE A 171 3.54 -23.97 -6.71
C ILE A 171 2.10 -24.08 -6.22
N VAL A 172 1.94 -24.49 -4.98
CA VAL A 172 0.69 -24.42 -4.22
C VAL A 172 0.94 -23.57 -2.98
N ALA A 173 0.03 -22.64 -2.71
CA ALA A 173 0.07 -21.77 -1.55
C ALA A 173 -1.33 -21.60 -0.95
N VAL A 174 -1.39 -20.92 0.18
CA VAL A 174 -2.63 -20.52 0.84
C VAL A 174 -2.61 -19.01 1.02
N ASP A 175 -3.69 -18.32 0.65
CA ASP A 175 -3.87 -16.93 1.05
C ASP A 175 -4.20 -16.87 2.55
N GLU A 176 -3.31 -16.28 3.33
CA GLU A 176 -3.35 -16.32 4.80
C GLU A 176 -4.66 -15.75 5.36
N THR A 177 -5.16 -14.67 4.77
CA THR A 177 -6.27 -13.91 5.34
C THR A 177 -7.62 -14.53 5.06
N THR A 178 -7.73 -15.35 4.01
CA THR A 178 -8.97 -16.05 3.62
C THR A 178 -8.90 -17.58 3.81
N GLY A 179 -7.70 -18.15 3.93
CA GLY A 179 -7.46 -19.59 3.93
C GLY A 179 -7.68 -20.24 2.55
N ILE A 180 -7.85 -19.45 1.51
CA ILE A 180 -8.11 -19.95 0.16
C ILE A 180 -6.84 -20.54 -0.45
N LYS A 181 -6.97 -21.72 -1.08
CA LYS A 181 -5.88 -22.35 -1.80
C LYS A 181 -5.64 -21.66 -3.14
N VAL A 182 -4.36 -21.36 -3.39
CA VAL A 182 -3.84 -20.73 -4.58
C VAL A 182 -2.90 -21.70 -5.29
N ILE A 183 -3.01 -21.81 -6.61
CA ILE A 183 -2.03 -22.51 -7.43
C ILE A 183 -1.36 -21.52 -8.37
N ILE A 184 -0.07 -21.73 -8.61
CA ILE A 184 0.71 -20.96 -9.58
C ILE A 184 1.34 -21.96 -10.55
N GLU A 185 1.10 -21.76 -11.83
CA GLU A 185 1.76 -22.47 -12.92
C GLU A 185 2.66 -21.50 -13.68
N ASN A 186 3.92 -21.87 -13.84
CA ASN A 186 4.95 -21.05 -14.44
C ASN A 186 5.26 -21.55 -15.85
N GLN A 187 5.42 -20.63 -16.79
CA GLN A 187 5.79 -20.93 -18.17
C GLN A 187 6.76 -19.86 -18.69
N LEU A 188 8.04 -20.18 -18.83
CA LEU A 188 9.08 -19.26 -19.31
C LEU A 188 9.12 -19.14 -20.85
N GLU A 189 8.02 -19.50 -21.52
CA GLU A 189 7.71 -19.34 -22.94
C GLU A 189 6.34 -18.69 -23.10
N ASN A 190 5.98 -18.38 -24.34
CA ASN A 190 4.67 -17.87 -24.69
C ASN A 190 3.59 -18.89 -24.33
N SER A 191 2.45 -18.38 -23.85
CA SER A 191 1.32 -19.19 -23.41
C SER A 191 0.91 -20.26 -24.44
N ASN A 192 0.57 -21.46 -23.96
CA ASN A 192 0.17 -22.59 -24.80
C ASN A 192 -1.04 -23.38 -24.23
N HIS A 193 -1.64 -24.23 -25.08
CA HIS A 193 -2.81 -25.03 -24.69
C HIS A 193 -2.51 -26.10 -23.63
N ASP A 194 -1.26 -26.59 -23.55
CA ASP A 194 -0.85 -27.59 -22.56
C ASP A 194 -0.97 -27.01 -21.15
N HIS A 195 -0.36 -25.84 -20.91
CA HIS A 195 -0.42 -25.18 -19.60
C HIS A 195 -1.83 -24.67 -19.27
N LEU A 196 -2.60 -24.20 -20.27
CA LEU A 196 -4.01 -23.89 -20.05
C LEU A 196 -4.80 -25.12 -19.54
N GLY A 197 -4.55 -26.31 -20.09
CA GLY A 197 -5.15 -27.55 -19.61
C GLY A 197 -4.69 -27.94 -18.20
N LYS A 198 -3.39 -27.75 -17.91
CA LYS A 198 -2.80 -28.01 -16.59
C LYS A 198 -3.44 -27.16 -15.51
N ILE A 199 -3.53 -25.84 -15.67
CA ILE A 199 -4.06 -24.95 -14.63
C ILE A 199 -5.50 -25.30 -14.24
N ILE A 200 -6.33 -25.73 -15.19
CA ILE A 200 -7.71 -26.19 -14.93
C ILE A 200 -7.69 -27.52 -14.17
N THR A 201 -6.84 -28.45 -14.61
CA THR A 201 -6.70 -29.78 -13.99
C THR A 201 -6.20 -29.68 -12.55
N TYR A 202 -5.19 -28.85 -12.32
CA TYR A 202 -4.60 -28.62 -11.00
C TYR A 202 -5.59 -27.91 -10.07
N ALA A 203 -6.31 -26.90 -10.58
CA ALA A 203 -7.33 -26.22 -9.79
C ALA A 203 -8.41 -27.21 -9.31
N SER A 204 -8.90 -28.06 -10.21
CA SER A 204 -9.88 -29.09 -9.85
C SER A 204 -9.31 -30.15 -8.92
N GLY A 205 -8.07 -30.61 -9.14
CA GLY A 205 -7.46 -31.69 -8.36
C GLY A 205 -7.03 -31.27 -6.95
N LEU A 206 -6.72 -29.99 -6.77
CA LEU A 206 -6.29 -29.42 -5.49
C LEU A 206 -7.40 -28.63 -4.78
N ASP A 207 -8.59 -28.48 -5.37
CA ASP A 207 -9.65 -27.58 -4.88
C ASP A 207 -9.13 -26.14 -4.68
N ALA A 208 -8.35 -25.66 -5.66
CA ALA A 208 -7.85 -24.30 -5.67
C ALA A 208 -8.92 -23.33 -6.19
N LYS A 209 -8.99 -22.16 -5.58
CA LYS A 209 -9.95 -21.12 -5.94
C LYS A 209 -9.28 -19.90 -6.56
N VAL A 210 -7.98 -19.74 -6.36
CA VAL A 210 -7.18 -18.77 -7.12
C VAL A 210 -6.16 -19.53 -7.97
N ILE A 211 -6.14 -19.21 -9.25
CA ILE A 211 -5.29 -19.83 -10.26
C ILE A 211 -4.46 -18.72 -10.88
N VAL A 212 -3.14 -18.81 -10.77
CA VAL A 212 -2.21 -17.84 -11.34
C VAL A 212 -1.40 -18.54 -12.43
N TRP A 213 -1.45 -18.03 -13.65
CA TRP A 213 -0.64 -18.53 -14.76
C TRP A 213 0.37 -17.45 -15.16
N ILE A 214 1.65 -17.72 -14.94
CA ILE A 214 2.75 -16.80 -15.24
C ILE A 214 3.39 -17.25 -16.55
N VAL A 215 3.46 -16.36 -17.54
CA VAL A 215 3.96 -16.64 -18.89
C VAL A 215 5.01 -15.62 -19.31
N LYS A 216 5.85 -15.93 -20.30
CA LYS A 216 6.71 -14.91 -20.93
C LYS A 216 5.89 -13.87 -21.69
N GLU A 217 4.94 -14.36 -22.48
CA GLU A 217 4.09 -13.55 -23.35
C GLU A 217 2.74 -14.26 -23.49
N ALA A 218 1.65 -13.52 -23.23
CA ALA A 218 0.31 -14.02 -23.32
C ALA A 218 -0.23 -13.85 -24.75
N ARG A 219 -0.40 -14.97 -25.47
CA ARG A 219 -1.13 -14.98 -26.73
C ARG A 219 -2.58 -14.54 -26.54
N ASP A 220 -3.11 -13.81 -27.51
CA ASP A 220 -4.46 -13.25 -27.49
C ASP A 220 -5.54 -14.33 -27.27
N GLU A 221 -5.39 -15.53 -27.85
CA GLU A 221 -6.35 -16.61 -27.68
C GLU A 221 -6.41 -17.13 -26.23
N HIS A 222 -5.27 -17.18 -25.55
CA HIS A 222 -5.21 -17.58 -24.15
C HIS A 222 -5.68 -16.47 -23.21
N ARG A 223 -5.38 -15.21 -23.54
CA ARG A 223 -5.97 -14.04 -22.88
C ARG A 223 -7.50 -14.11 -22.90
N SER A 224 -8.10 -14.26 -24.07
CA SER A 224 -9.55 -14.41 -24.22
C SER A 224 -10.10 -15.66 -23.52
N ALA A 225 -9.35 -16.76 -23.46
CA ALA A 225 -9.77 -17.96 -22.74
C ALA A 225 -9.83 -17.72 -21.22
N ILE A 226 -8.84 -17.05 -20.64
CA ILE A 226 -8.81 -16.70 -19.21
C ILE A 226 -9.93 -15.70 -18.88
N GLU A 227 -10.16 -14.70 -19.73
CA GLU A 227 -11.30 -13.78 -19.60
C GLU A 227 -12.63 -14.55 -19.60
N TRP A 228 -12.80 -15.48 -20.57
CA TRP A 228 -13.99 -16.31 -20.65
C TRP A 228 -14.18 -17.16 -19.41
N LEU A 229 -13.11 -17.77 -18.87
CA LEU A 229 -13.17 -18.54 -17.62
C LEU A 229 -13.63 -17.66 -16.45
N ASN A 230 -12.98 -16.51 -16.25
CA ASN A 230 -13.36 -15.57 -15.18
C ASN A 230 -14.82 -15.12 -15.29
N ASN A 231 -15.34 -14.96 -16.51
CA ASN A 231 -16.71 -14.58 -16.73
C ASN A 231 -17.70 -15.74 -16.54
N ASN A 232 -17.28 -17.00 -16.65
CA ASN A 232 -18.20 -18.16 -16.69
C ASN A 232 -18.02 -19.17 -15.54
N THR A 233 -17.11 -18.93 -14.60
CA THR A 233 -16.98 -19.70 -13.37
C THR A 233 -17.78 -19.10 -12.22
N VAL A 234 -17.95 -19.89 -11.14
CA VAL A 234 -18.55 -19.42 -9.88
C VAL A 234 -17.72 -18.32 -9.23
N GLN A 235 -18.36 -17.51 -8.39
CA GLN A 235 -17.80 -16.26 -7.84
C GLN A 235 -16.47 -16.45 -7.10
N ASP A 236 -16.27 -17.60 -6.47
CA ASP A 236 -15.08 -17.92 -5.69
C ASP A 236 -13.87 -18.37 -6.54
N ILE A 237 -14.06 -18.75 -7.81
CA ILE A 237 -12.95 -19.20 -8.67
C ILE A 237 -12.40 -18.02 -9.48
N ASN A 238 -11.11 -17.75 -9.35
CA ASN A 238 -10.40 -16.59 -9.86
C ASN A 238 -9.17 -17.00 -10.67
N PHE A 239 -9.10 -16.58 -11.94
CA PHE A 239 -7.93 -16.81 -12.79
C PHE A 239 -7.17 -15.51 -13.02
N PHE A 240 -5.85 -15.57 -12.90
CA PHE A 240 -4.91 -14.52 -13.23
C PHE A 240 -3.98 -15.01 -14.33
N LEU A 241 -3.79 -14.18 -15.35
CA LEU A 241 -2.76 -14.37 -16.37
C LEU A 241 -1.75 -13.23 -16.22
N ILE A 242 -0.48 -13.58 -16.07
CA ILE A 242 0.58 -12.64 -15.77
C ILE A 242 1.71 -12.83 -16.77
N GLU A 243 2.19 -11.73 -17.32
CA GLU A 243 3.44 -11.68 -18.08
C GLU A 243 4.61 -11.38 -17.15
N LEU A 244 5.65 -12.21 -17.21
CA LEU A 244 6.90 -12.01 -16.50
C LEU A 244 7.92 -11.34 -17.41
N HIS A 245 8.35 -10.15 -17.00
CA HIS A 245 9.45 -9.43 -17.62
C HIS A 245 10.63 -9.33 -16.64
N ALA A 246 11.82 -9.09 -17.17
CA ALA A 246 12.99 -8.73 -16.38
C ALA A 246 13.67 -7.52 -17.01
N TYR A 247 14.08 -6.56 -16.19
CA TYR A 247 14.70 -5.32 -16.65
C TYR A 247 16.04 -5.05 -15.97
N GLN A 248 16.88 -4.24 -16.61
CA GLN A 248 18.13 -3.76 -16.05
C GLN A 248 18.35 -2.29 -16.41
N ILE A 249 19.00 -1.52 -15.54
CA ILE A 249 19.44 -0.15 -15.83
C ILE A 249 20.95 -0.07 -15.65
N GLY A 250 21.68 0.04 -16.75
CA GLY A 250 23.15 0.02 -16.71
C GLY A 250 23.65 -1.31 -16.15
N ASP A 251 24.46 -1.25 -15.10
CA ASP A 251 25.05 -2.43 -14.45
C ASP A 251 24.31 -2.80 -13.13
N SER A 252 23.04 -2.42 -13.00
CA SER A 252 22.22 -2.79 -11.83
C SER A 252 21.95 -4.29 -11.77
N ASP A 253 21.47 -4.77 -10.64
CA ASP A 253 20.82 -6.09 -10.58
C ASP A 253 19.59 -6.12 -11.49
N TYR A 254 19.17 -7.33 -11.87
CA TYR A 254 17.96 -7.53 -12.66
C TYR A 254 16.71 -7.32 -11.81
N ALA A 255 15.75 -6.58 -12.35
CA ALA A 255 14.48 -6.29 -11.73
C ALA A 255 13.36 -7.09 -12.42
N PRO A 256 12.78 -8.12 -11.77
CA PRO A 256 11.61 -8.81 -12.28
C PRO A 256 10.38 -7.90 -12.22
N MET A 257 9.48 -8.05 -13.18
CA MET A 257 8.22 -7.31 -13.24
C MET A 257 7.09 -8.25 -13.62
N PHE A 258 6.11 -8.37 -12.73
CA PHE A 258 4.86 -9.08 -12.98
C PHE A 258 3.81 -8.11 -13.53
N GLN A 259 3.43 -8.32 -14.79
CA GLN A 259 2.38 -7.56 -15.46
C GLN A 259 1.09 -8.37 -15.52
N ILE A 260 0.03 -7.90 -14.85
CA ILE A 260 -1.29 -8.53 -14.96
C ILE A 260 -1.84 -8.27 -16.35
N VAL A 261 -2.00 -9.37 -17.09
CA VAL A 261 -2.58 -9.42 -18.43
C VAL A 261 -4.08 -9.59 -18.34
N GLU A 262 -4.53 -10.57 -17.53
CA GLU A 262 -5.94 -10.82 -17.23
C GLU A 262 -6.13 -11.10 -15.75
N GLN A 263 -7.27 -10.67 -15.21
CA GLN A 263 -7.66 -10.89 -13.82
C GLN A 263 -9.18 -11.00 -13.69
N PRO A 264 -9.71 -11.46 -12.54
CA PRO A 264 -11.14 -11.50 -12.28
C PRO A 264 -11.80 -10.13 -12.46
N ASN A 265 -12.95 -10.11 -13.14
CA ASN A 265 -13.81 -8.93 -13.19
C ASN A 265 -14.83 -9.01 -12.05
N ASP A 266 -14.51 -8.36 -10.93
CA ASP A 266 -15.36 -8.31 -9.74
C ASP A 266 -16.78 -7.87 -10.05
N PHE A 267 -16.97 -6.89 -10.94
CA PHE A 267 -18.30 -6.38 -11.28
C PHE A 267 -19.17 -7.46 -11.95
N ILE A 268 -18.61 -8.21 -12.90
CA ILE A 268 -19.32 -9.29 -13.59
C ILE A 268 -19.60 -10.44 -12.61
N LYS A 269 -18.63 -10.78 -11.76
CA LYS A 269 -18.78 -11.85 -10.76
C LYS A 269 -19.83 -11.52 -9.70
N GLU A 270 -19.84 -10.27 -9.21
CA GLU A 270 -20.84 -9.78 -8.26
C GLU A 270 -22.26 -9.74 -8.85
N GLN A 271 -22.41 -9.40 -10.15
CA GLN A 271 -23.72 -9.43 -10.82
C GLN A 271 -24.28 -10.86 -10.94
N LYS A 272 -23.43 -11.85 -11.21
CA LYS A 272 -23.86 -13.25 -11.32
C LYS A 272 -24.15 -13.90 -9.96
N GLY A 273 -23.51 -13.43 -8.89
CA GLY A 273 -23.75 -13.88 -7.51
C GLY A 273 -25.00 -13.28 -6.84
N LYS A 274 -25.46 -12.11 -7.29
CA LYS A 274 -26.66 -11.46 -6.73
C LYS A 274 -27.94 -12.13 -7.21
N LYS A 275 -28.60 -12.90 -6.33
CA LYS A 275 -30.07 -13.02 -6.40
C LYS A 275 -30.65 -11.60 -6.26
N SER A 276 -31.62 -11.26 -7.09
CA SER A 276 -32.16 -9.91 -7.34
C SER A 276 -32.84 -9.19 -6.16
N THR A 277 -32.52 -9.54 -4.90
CA THR A 277 -33.15 -9.01 -3.68
C THR A 277 -32.19 -8.45 -2.63
N ASP A 278 -30.86 -8.52 -2.81
CA ASP A 278 -29.90 -8.04 -1.79
C ASP A 278 -29.53 -6.56 -1.99
N THR A 279 -30.40 -5.66 -1.53
CA THR A 279 -29.97 -4.32 -1.11
C THR A 279 -29.18 -4.44 0.18
N MET A 280 -27.96 -3.89 0.23
CA MET A 280 -27.15 -3.86 1.45
C MET A 280 -27.95 -3.27 2.61
N ASN A 281 -27.97 -3.96 3.75
CA ASN A 281 -28.58 -3.41 4.95
C ASN A 281 -27.67 -2.35 5.59
N LYS A 282 -28.21 -1.55 6.51
CA LYS A 282 -27.45 -0.47 7.17
C LYS A 282 -26.10 -0.96 7.69
N SER A 283 -26.08 -2.02 8.51
CA SER A 283 -24.85 -2.54 9.10
C SER A 283 -23.78 -2.97 8.08
N GLN A 284 -24.20 -3.45 6.90
CA GLN A 284 -23.28 -3.82 5.82
C GLN A 284 -22.66 -2.58 5.17
N SER A 285 -23.43 -1.51 4.99
CA SER A 285 -22.95 -0.22 4.49
C SER A 285 -21.94 0.41 5.45
N GLU A 286 -22.26 0.41 6.75
CA GLU A 286 -21.41 0.99 7.81
C GLU A 286 -20.06 0.28 7.93
N ARG A 287 -20.05 -1.05 7.76
CA ARG A 287 -18.79 -1.82 7.72
C ARG A 287 -17.95 -1.47 6.49
N LEU A 288 -18.59 -1.36 5.33
CA LEU A 288 -17.89 -0.99 4.10
C LEU A 288 -17.25 0.40 4.22
N GLU A 289 -17.98 1.36 4.79
CA GLU A 289 -17.48 2.70 5.09
C GLU A 289 -16.31 2.67 6.07
N PHE A 290 -16.46 1.97 7.21
CA PHE A 290 -15.39 1.81 8.18
C PHE A 290 -14.12 1.21 7.57
N TRP A 291 -14.24 0.13 6.78
CA TRP A 291 -13.08 -0.51 6.15
C TRP A 291 -12.45 0.32 5.04
N THR A 292 -13.23 1.17 4.37
CA THR A 292 -12.70 2.13 3.40
C THR A 292 -11.81 3.14 4.11
N LEU A 293 -12.31 3.76 5.19
CA LEU A 293 -11.53 4.69 6.02
C LEU A 293 -10.31 3.99 6.64
N PHE A 294 -10.48 2.78 7.17
CA PHE A 294 -9.37 2.00 7.72
C PHE A 294 -8.24 1.80 6.68
N ASN A 295 -8.59 1.43 5.45
CA ASN A 295 -7.61 1.29 4.37
C ASN A 295 -6.91 2.62 4.04
N ASP A 296 -7.63 3.75 4.02
CA ASP A 296 -7.05 5.07 3.77
C ASP A 296 -5.99 5.42 4.83
N HIS A 297 -6.31 5.23 6.12
CA HIS A 297 -5.36 5.43 7.22
C HIS A 297 -4.13 4.51 7.12
N VAL A 298 -4.31 3.24 6.74
CA VAL A 298 -3.18 2.31 6.54
C VAL A 298 -2.28 2.79 5.39
N VAL A 299 -2.84 3.31 4.30
CA VAL A 299 -2.07 3.89 3.18
C VAL A 299 -1.33 5.15 3.62
N GLU A 300 -1.97 6.05 4.35
CA GLU A 300 -1.35 7.27 4.88
C GLU A 300 -0.15 6.98 5.81
N ARG A 301 -0.17 5.82 6.48
CA ARG A 301 0.93 5.33 7.32
C ARG A 301 1.99 4.53 6.57
N ASN A 302 2.06 4.65 5.24
CA ASN A 302 3.00 3.93 4.36
C ASN A 302 2.82 2.41 4.39
N LYS A 303 1.57 1.93 4.53
CA LYS A 303 1.21 0.50 4.46
C LYS A 303 2.05 -0.39 5.39
N PRO A 304 1.92 -0.23 6.73
CA PRO A 304 2.62 -1.09 7.71
C PRO A 304 2.27 -2.58 7.58
N PHE A 305 1.18 -2.91 6.90
CA PHE A 305 0.77 -4.26 6.51
C PHE A 305 -0.03 -4.22 5.19
N ALA A 306 -0.19 -5.38 4.55
CA ALA A 306 -0.96 -5.52 3.32
C ALA A 306 -2.44 -5.19 3.55
N ILE A 307 -3.05 -4.49 2.60
CA ILE A 307 -4.48 -4.17 2.60
C ILE A 307 -5.22 -5.06 1.60
N HIS A 308 -6.47 -5.38 1.92
CA HIS A 308 -7.39 -6.05 1.02
C HIS A 308 -8.61 -5.15 0.73
N LYS A 309 -9.40 -5.53 -0.28
CA LYS A 309 -10.59 -4.78 -0.69
C LYS A 309 -11.57 -4.64 0.48
N ALA A 310 -12.01 -3.41 0.73
CA ALA A 310 -13.06 -3.14 1.72
C ALA A 310 -14.34 -3.91 1.36
N SER A 311 -15.01 -4.47 2.35
CA SER A 311 -16.18 -5.33 2.16
C SER A 311 -17.26 -5.09 3.22
N SER A 312 -18.37 -5.83 3.17
CA SER A 312 -19.49 -5.67 4.12
C SER A 312 -19.42 -6.61 5.34
N ILE A 313 -18.34 -7.38 5.47
CA ILE A 313 -18.15 -8.33 6.58
C ILE A 313 -17.70 -7.58 7.85
N SER A 314 -17.93 -8.18 9.02
CA SER A 314 -17.68 -7.52 10.31
C SER A 314 -16.25 -7.67 10.82
N TRP A 315 -15.33 -8.21 10.01
CA TRP A 315 -13.95 -8.41 10.39
C TRP A 315 -13.00 -8.07 9.24
N TYR A 316 -11.73 -7.83 9.57
CA TYR A 316 -10.66 -7.57 8.63
C TYR A 316 -9.44 -8.34 9.12
N ASN A 317 -8.98 -9.30 8.31
CA ASN A 317 -7.83 -10.14 8.68
C ASN A 317 -6.55 -9.53 8.11
N ILE A 318 -5.49 -9.58 8.92
CA ILE A 318 -4.15 -9.11 8.62
C ILE A 318 -3.17 -10.26 8.85
N ALA A 319 -2.33 -10.49 7.84
CA ALA A 319 -1.32 -11.54 7.85
C ALA A 319 -0.19 -11.29 8.87
N VAL A 320 0.16 -12.36 9.58
CA VAL A 320 1.30 -12.50 10.50
C VAL A 320 2.39 -13.42 9.95
N GLY A 321 2.15 -14.10 8.82
CA GLY A 321 3.11 -14.94 8.10
C GLY A 321 2.92 -16.44 8.35
N THR A 322 1.73 -16.89 8.75
CA THR A 322 1.41 -18.32 8.90
C THR A 322 -0.07 -18.59 8.65
N SER A 323 -0.41 -19.75 8.07
CA SER A 323 -1.83 -20.14 7.90
C SER A 323 -2.54 -20.51 9.21
N GLN A 324 -1.81 -20.68 10.31
CA GLN A 324 -2.38 -21.15 11.58
C GLN A 324 -3.09 -20.06 12.38
N ALA A 325 -2.71 -18.80 12.17
CA ALA A 325 -3.21 -17.66 12.90
C ALA A 325 -3.13 -16.38 12.07
N CYS A 326 -3.96 -15.38 12.39
CA CYS A 326 -3.89 -14.04 11.82
C CYS A 326 -4.24 -12.99 12.88
N ILE A 327 -3.89 -11.72 12.64
CA ILE A 327 -4.51 -10.63 13.40
C ILE A 327 -5.87 -10.33 12.76
N SER A 328 -6.93 -10.24 13.55
CA SER A 328 -8.26 -9.86 13.09
C SER A 328 -8.73 -8.60 13.80
N VAL A 329 -9.22 -7.63 13.03
CA VAL A 329 -9.93 -6.46 13.54
C VAL A 329 -11.42 -6.71 13.33
N SER A 330 -12.23 -6.68 14.39
CA SER A 330 -13.67 -6.98 14.35
C SER A 330 -14.51 -5.80 14.82
N LEU A 331 -15.64 -5.55 14.14
CA LEU A 331 -16.57 -4.48 14.46
C LEU A 331 -17.79 -5.05 15.21
N VAL A 332 -17.85 -4.83 16.52
CA VAL A 332 -18.89 -5.38 17.40
C VAL A 332 -19.80 -4.26 17.90
N ASN A 333 -20.64 -3.73 17.01
CA ASN A 333 -21.52 -2.58 17.28
C ASN A 333 -22.50 -2.83 18.44
N LYS A 334 -22.99 -4.06 18.63
CA LYS A 334 -23.94 -4.40 19.72
C LYS A 334 -23.37 -4.11 21.11
N ASP A 335 -22.07 -4.32 21.27
CA ASP A 335 -21.34 -4.12 22.52
C ASP A 335 -20.44 -2.87 22.45
N SER A 336 -20.58 -2.07 21.39
CA SER A 336 -19.87 -0.81 21.14
C SER A 336 -18.34 -0.89 21.26
N TYR A 337 -17.73 -1.93 20.67
CA TYR A 337 -16.27 -2.05 20.63
C TYR A 337 -15.71 -2.53 19.28
N ILE A 338 -14.45 -2.20 19.03
CA ILE A 338 -13.60 -2.82 18.01
C ILE A 338 -12.72 -3.84 18.72
N GLY A 339 -12.76 -5.10 18.28
CA GLY A 339 -11.86 -6.14 18.77
C GLY A 339 -10.62 -6.22 17.90
N VAL A 340 -9.44 -6.13 18.49
CA VAL A 340 -8.17 -6.46 17.82
C VAL A 340 -7.64 -7.73 18.45
N GLU A 341 -7.59 -8.82 17.70
CA GLU A 341 -7.27 -10.14 18.25
C GLU A 341 -6.23 -10.89 17.43
N LEU A 342 -5.37 -11.68 18.09
CA LEU A 342 -4.72 -12.81 17.43
C LEU A 342 -5.74 -13.94 17.37
N TYR A 343 -6.21 -14.27 16.18
CA TYR A 343 -7.14 -15.35 15.92
C TYR A 343 -6.36 -16.61 15.52
N ILE A 344 -6.56 -17.72 16.23
CA ILE A 344 -5.92 -19.01 15.96
C ILE A 344 -7.02 -19.99 15.53
N ALA A 345 -7.00 -20.45 14.28
CA ALA A 345 -8.15 -21.09 13.66
C ALA A 345 -8.49 -22.49 14.25
N SER A 346 -7.48 -23.33 14.47
CA SER A 346 -7.71 -24.70 14.95
C SER A 346 -6.53 -25.33 15.71
N ASN A 347 -5.58 -24.51 16.19
CA ASN A 347 -4.39 -24.99 16.89
C ASN A 347 -4.41 -24.61 18.39
N LYS A 348 -5.00 -25.47 19.22
CA LYS A 348 -5.04 -25.25 20.68
C LYS A 348 -3.66 -25.33 21.33
N GLU A 349 -2.78 -26.19 20.82
CA GLU A 349 -1.42 -26.32 21.36
C GLU A 349 -0.61 -25.03 21.17
N LEU A 350 -0.80 -24.35 20.04
CA LEU A 350 -0.21 -23.04 19.80
C LEU A 350 -0.72 -22.00 20.81
N PHE A 351 -2.02 -21.97 21.08
CA PHE A 351 -2.57 -21.11 22.12
C PHE A 351 -1.96 -21.43 23.48
N ASP A 352 -1.88 -22.71 23.87
CA ASP A 352 -1.34 -23.14 25.16
C ASP A 352 0.15 -22.76 25.31
N LYS A 353 0.92 -22.85 24.23
CA LYS A 353 2.32 -22.38 24.17
C LYS A 353 2.43 -20.87 24.38
N LEU A 354 1.58 -20.08 23.70
CA LEU A 354 1.58 -18.62 23.87
C LEU A 354 1.14 -18.23 25.29
N TYR A 355 0.13 -18.90 25.83
CA TYR A 355 -0.39 -18.64 27.18
C TYR A 355 0.65 -18.93 28.28
N ALA A 356 1.53 -19.90 28.07
CA ALA A 356 2.64 -20.18 28.99
C ALA A 356 3.60 -18.98 29.15
N GLU A 357 3.64 -18.06 28.19
CA GLU A 357 4.43 -16.81 28.25
C GLU A 357 3.56 -15.54 28.35
N HIS A 358 2.28 -15.64 28.76
CA HIS A 358 1.33 -14.52 28.68
C HIS A 358 1.80 -13.23 29.38
N GLU A 359 2.34 -13.31 30.60
CA GLU A 359 2.83 -12.12 31.33
C GLU A 359 3.93 -11.38 30.57
N LYS A 360 4.82 -12.14 29.90
CA LYS A 360 5.90 -11.59 29.08
C LYS A 360 5.35 -10.96 27.81
N ILE A 361 4.37 -11.60 27.18
CA ILE A 361 3.69 -11.10 25.99
C ILE A 361 2.97 -9.78 26.29
N GLU A 362 2.18 -9.71 27.37
CA GLU A 362 1.47 -8.47 27.76
C GLU A 362 2.45 -7.34 28.11
N LYS A 363 3.57 -7.68 28.74
CA LYS A 363 4.65 -6.71 29.01
C LYS A 363 5.29 -6.16 27.73
N GLU A 364 5.50 -7.00 26.72
CA GLU A 364 6.03 -6.59 25.42
C GLU A 364 5.01 -5.79 24.60
N LEU A 365 3.73 -6.16 24.65
CA LEU A 365 2.62 -5.43 24.02
C LEU A 365 2.42 -4.05 24.65
N GLY A 366 2.62 -3.94 25.96
CA GLY A 366 2.35 -2.72 26.73
C GLY A 366 0.86 -2.52 27.03
N PHE A 367 0.05 -3.58 26.92
CA PHE A 367 -1.38 -3.59 27.27
C PHE A 367 -1.83 -5.02 27.61
N GLU A 368 -2.86 -5.11 28.46
CA GLU A 368 -3.47 -6.38 28.85
C GLU A 368 -4.42 -6.89 27.75
N VAL A 369 -4.51 -8.21 27.61
CA VAL A 369 -5.36 -8.86 26.60
C VAL A 369 -6.20 -9.97 27.23
N ASP A 370 -7.36 -10.22 26.66
CA ASP A 370 -8.26 -11.29 27.08
C ASP A 370 -7.88 -12.60 26.38
N TRP A 371 -7.31 -13.53 27.15
CA TRP A 371 -6.87 -14.84 26.69
C TRP A 371 -8.04 -15.81 26.64
N GLN A 372 -8.59 -16.03 25.44
CA GLN A 372 -9.75 -16.88 25.24
C GLN A 372 -9.38 -18.17 24.51
N ARG A 373 -9.14 -19.23 25.29
CA ARG A 373 -8.92 -20.56 24.71
C ARG A 373 -10.13 -21.08 23.96
N LEU A 374 -11.36 -20.74 24.37
CA LEU A 374 -12.62 -21.20 23.75
C LEU A 374 -12.72 -22.74 23.60
N ASP A 375 -12.77 -23.47 24.72
CA ASP A 375 -12.75 -24.94 24.72
C ASP A 375 -13.93 -25.61 24.00
N ASN A 376 -15.02 -24.88 23.82
CA ASN A 376 -16.20 -25.31 23.07
C ASN A 376 -16.11 -25.06 21.56
N ALA A 377 -15.01 -24.46 21.08
CA ALA A 377 -14.76 -24.17 19.67
C ALA A 377 -13.38 -24.69 19.24
N LYS A 378 -13.17 -24.85 17.92
CA LYS A 378 -11.84 -25.17 17.37
C LYS A 378 -10.88 -24.00 17.51
N ALA A 379 -11.38 -22.79 17.30
CA ALA A 379 -10.60 -21.56 17.34
C ALA A 379 -10.24 -21.14 18.76
N SER A 380 -9.16 -20.41 18.92
CA SER A 380 -8.79 -19.67 20.13
C SER A 380 -8.49 -18.23 19.74
N ARG A 381 -8.51 -17.30 20.70
CA ARG A 381 -8.13 -15.92 20.43
C ARG A 381 -7.51 -15.21 21.62
N ILE A 382 -6.71 -14.20 21.33
CA ILE A 382 -6.10 -13.29 22.30
C ILE A 382 -6.59 -11.89 21.95
N LEU A 383 -7.50 -11.32 22.74
CA LEU A 383 -8.36 -10.21 22.34
C LEU A 383 -8.08 -8.92 23.12
N TYR A 384 -7.86 -7.82 22.42
CA TYR A 384 -7.91 -6.47 22.95
C TYR A 384 -9.19 -5.76 22.46
N LYS A 385 -9.83 -4.95 23.32
CA LYS A 385 -11.08 -4.25 22.98
C LYS A 385 -10.89 -2.74 23.05
N ILE A 386 -11.20 -2.06 21.95
CA ILE A 386 -11.26 -0.59 21.86
C ILE A 386 -12.72 -0.19 21.96
N SER A 387 -13.09 0.56 23.00
CA SER A 387 -14.47 0.97 23.23
C SER A 387 -14.84 2.21 22.40
N GLY A 388 -16.13 2.35 22.07
CA GLY A 388 -16.66 3.58 21.45
C GLY A 388 -17.11 3.44 20.00
N LEU A 389 -17.13 2.23 19.44
CA LEU A 389 -17.67 1.98 18.10
C LEU A 389 -19.18 2.29 18.08
N ASN A 390 -19.60 3.13 17.13
CA ASN A 390 -21.00 3.47 16.92
C ASN A 390 -21.32 3.67 15.43
N PHE A 391 -22.16 2.81 14.86
CA PHE A 391 -22.60 2.93 13.46
C PHE A 391 -23.60 4.07 13.20
N ASP A 392 -24.07 4.77 14.23
CA ASP A 392 -24.93 5.95 14.10
C ASP A 392 -24.17 7.28 14.27
N ASP A 393 -22.90 7.23 14.68
CA ASP A 393 -22.05 8.40 14.93
C ASP A 393 -20.58 8.10 14.61
N HIS A 394 -20.08 8.68 13.52
CA HIS A 394 -18.72 8.45 13.02
C HIS A 394 -17.70 9.45 13.52
N SER A 395 -18.07 10.37 14.42
CA SER A 395 -17.22 11.50 14.84
C SER A 395 -15.90 11.10 15.50
N ASN A 396 -15.79 9.85 15.98
CA ASN A 396 -14.58 9.30 16.60
C ASN A 396 -13.87 8.23 15.76
N TYR A 397 -14.31 7.98 14.51
CA TYR A 397 -13.76 6.89 13.69
C TYR A 397 -12.26 7.01 13.47
N ASP A 398 -11.75 8.20 13.11
CA ASP A 398 -10.32 8.40 12.88
C ASP A 398 -9.48 7.98 14.10
N GLN A 399 -9.93 8.34 15.30
CA GLN A 399 -9.25 7.96 16.55
C GLN A 399 -9.30 6.44 16.79
N LEU A 400 -10.46 5.83 16.59
CA LEU A 400 -10.65 4.40 16.77
C LEU A 400 -9.82 3.58 15.76
N ILE A 401 -9.74 4.06 14.52
CA ILE A 401 -8.96 3.45 13.44
C ILE A 401 -7.48 3.54 13.76
N GLU A 402 -6.97 4.71 14.14
CA GLU A 402 -5.57 4.88 14.51
C GLU A 402 -5.16 4.00 15.70
N GLU A 403 -6.01 3.94 16.74
CA GLU A 403 -5.76 3.03 17.86
C GLU A 403 -5.77 1.57 17.40
N ALA A 404 -6.71 1.16 16.56
CA ALA A 404 -6.76 -0.20 16.02
C ALA A 404 -5.49 -0.54 15.22
N ILE A 405 -5.02 0.37 14.35
CA ILE A 405 -3.79 0.18 13.57
C ILE A 405 -2.58 0.04 14.50
N ASP A 406 -2.45 0.89 15.52
CA ASP A 406 -1.36 0.79 16.49
C ASP A 406 -1.36 -0.55 17.22
N LYS A 407 -2.54 -1.04 17.63
CA LYS A 407 -2.67 -2.37 18.27
C LYS A 407 -2.35 -3.51 17.30
N VAL A 408 -2.78 -3.42 16.05
CA VAL A 408 -2.45 -4.40 15.01
C VAL A 408 -0.93 -4.49 14.82
N ILE A 409 -0.24 -3.36 14.69
CA ILE A 409 1.22 -3.31 14.52
C ILE A 409 1.92 -3.93 15.73
N ALA A 410 1.56 -3.51 16.94
CA ALA A 410 2.16 -4.04 18.17
C ALA A 410 1.96 -5.55 18.31
N MET A 411 0.74 -6.04 18.06
CA MET A 411 0.44 -7.48 18.12
C MET A 411 1.21 -8.25 17.04
N ARG A 412 1.24 -7.74 15.80
CA ARG A 412 1.97 -8.37 14.70
C ARG A 412 3.46 -8.52 15.02
N ASP A 413 4.09 -7.47 15.53
CA ASP A 413 5.52 -7.50 15.88
C ASP A 413 5.85 -8.50 16.99
N VAL A 414 4.99 -8.58 18.02
CA VAL A 414 5.17 -9.49 19.16
C VAL A 414 4.90 -10.95 18.76
N PHE A 415 3.84 -11.21 17.99
CA PHE A 415 3.43 -12.57 17.65
C PHE A 415 4.19 -13.15 16.45
N LYS A 416 4.59 -12.35 15.46
CA LYS A 416 5.30 -12.86 14.26
C LYS A 416 6.53 -13.72 14.59
N ASN A 417 7.29 -13.35 15.63
CA ASN A 417 8.46 -14.12 16.05
C ASN A 417 8.12 -15.39 16.86
N ARG A 418 6.91 -15.49 17.39
CA ARG A 418 6.44 -16.61 18.22
C ARG A 418 5.62 -17.65 17.45
N LEU A 419 5.25 -17.31 16.22
CA LEU A 419 4.45 -18.13 15.32
C LEU A 419 5.29 -18.87 14.27
N LYS A 420 6.60 -18.62 14.21
CA LYS A 420 7.55 -19.30 13.33
C LYS A 420 7.99 -20.67 13.87
#